data_AF-A0A9W7SQW5-F1
#
_entry.id   AF-A0A9W7SQW5-F1
#
_cell.length_a   1.000
_cell.length_b   1.000
_cell.length_c   1.000
_cell.angle_alpha   90.00
_cell.angle_beta   90.00
_cell.angle_gamma   90.00
#
_symmetry.space_group_name_H-M   'P 1'
#
loop_
_entity.id
_entity.type
_entity.pdbx_description
1 polymer ?
#
loop_
_entity_poly.entity_id
_entity_poly.type
_entity_poly.pdbx_seq_one_letter_code
_entity_poly.pdbx_strand_id
1 'polypeptide(L)'
;MNLIRCLFRLRQQKTVDWSQNADFFNFTRGRFVCREAEEMARRHIKFDMNELCRAAGAAVGRTCVGVEKCAEGMYSKAFLLTMDNDEQVVAKVPNPNAGPPHLTTASEVATMDFVRVPPSWCPNTD
;
A
#
# COMPACT_ATOMS: atom_id res chain seq x y z
N MET A 1 46.72 9.55 7.40
CA MET A 1 46.49 8.18 6.86
C MET A 1 45.61 7.44 7.86
N ASN A 2 44.29 7.67 7.96
CA ASN A 2 43.19 7.44 7.00
C ASN A 2 42.96 5.99 6.56
N LEU A 3 43.16 5.00 7.43
CA LEU A 3 42.81 3.59 7.10
C LEU A 3 41.99 2.83 8.16
N ILE A 4 41.77 3.34 9.37
CA ILE A 4 41.10 2.55 10.44
C ILE A 4 39.58 2.82 10.55
N ARG A 5 39.04 3.81 9.83
CA ARG A 5 37.58 4.08 9.76
C ARG A 5 36.85 3.34 8.64
N CYS A 6 37.51 2.39 7.97
CA CYS A 6 36.94 1.64 6.84
C CYS A 6 36.20 0.35 7.25
N LEU A 7 36.06 0.08 8.55
CA LEU A 7 35.00 -0.81 9.04
C LEU A 7 33.72 0.01 9.16
N PHE A 8 33.29 0.56 8.01
CA PHE A 8 31.89 0.84 7.77
C PHE A 8 31.20 -0.46 8.12
N ARG A 9 30.47 -0.43 9.22
CA ARG A 9 29.59 -1.48 9.67
C ARG A 9 28.60 -1.67 8.52
N LEU A 10 28.95 -2.50 7.54
CA LEU A 10 28.01 -3.25 6.73
C LEU A 10 27.30 -4.15 7.74
N ARG A 11 26.46 -3.53 8.57
CA ARG A 11 25.30 -4.20 9.14
C ARG A 11 24.61 -4.64 7.87
N GLN A 12 24.77 -5.91 7.51
CA GLN A 12 23.88 -6.55 6.58
C GLN A 12 22.50 -6.31 7.20
N GLN A 13 21.82 -5.25 6.77
CA GLN A 13 20.40 -5.12 6.99
C GLN A 13 19.88 -6.29 6.19
N LYS A 14 19.60 -7.38 6.91
CA LYS A 14 18.82 -8.48 6.40
C LYS A 14 17.60 -7.82 5.78
N THR A 15 17.61 -7.68 4.46
CA THR A 15 16.52 -7.04 3.74
C THR A 15 15.33 -7.93 4.02
N VAL A 16 14.40 -7.43 4.81
CA VAL A 16 13.19 -8.18 5.13
C VAL A 16 12.47 -8.39 3.80
N ASP A 17 12.33 -9.64 3.41
CA ASP A 17 11.59 -9.99 2.21
C ASP A 17 10.10 -10.07 2.59
N TRP A 18 9.42 -8.93 2.46
CA TRP A 18 8.02 -8.79 2.81
C TRP A 18 7.12 -9.67 1.95
N SER A 19 7.58 -10.02 0.74
CA SER A 19 6.84 -10.84 -0.23
C SER A 19 6.69 -12.30 0.21
N GLN A 20 7.36 -12.74 1.28
CA GLN A 20 7.20 -14.08 1.85
C GLN A 20 5.91 -14.24 2.67
N ASN A 21 5.29 -13.14 3.11
CA ASN A 21 4.06 -13.21 3.89
C ASN A 21 2.85 -13.46 2.99
N ALA A 22 2.38 -14.71 2.95
CA ALA A 22 1.24 -15.12 2.15
C ALA A 22 -0.07 -14.38 2.50
N ASP A 23 -0.22 -13.92 3.75
CA ASP A 23 -1.43 -13.27 4.23
C ASP A 23 -1.66 -11.89 3.59
N PHE A 24 -0.60 -11.28 3.04
CA PHE A 24 -0.69 -10.03 2.28
C PHE A 24 -1.49 -10.20 0.98
N PHE A 25 -1.51 -11.40 0.41
CA PHE A 25 -2.13 -11.65 -0.90
C PHE A 25 -3.55 -12.21 -0.79
N ASN A 26 -3.90 -12.84 0.34
CA ASN A 26 -5.20 -13.46 0.56
C ASN A 26 -6.23 -12.48 1.09
N PHE A 27 -7.52 -12.79 0.91
CA PHE A 27 -8.58 -12.08 1.62
C PHE A 27 -8.66 -12.62 3.05
N THR A 28 -8.58 -11.77 4.07
CA THR A 28 -8.50 -12.22 5.47
C THR A 28 -9.58 -11.65 6.39
N ARG A 29 -10.39 -10.70 5.91
CA ARG A 29 -11.39 -10.02 6.74
C ARG A 29 -12.58 -10.90 7.12
N GLY A 30 -12.91 -11.91 6.34
CA GLY A 30 -14.07 -12.74 6.62
C GLY A 30 -14.33 -13.82 5.59
N ARG A 31 -15.54 -14.38 5.67
CA ARG A 31 -16.03 -15.46 4.83
C ARG A 31 -17.23 -15.01 4.00
N PHE A 32 -17.48 -15.71 2.91
CA PHE A 32 -18.62 -15.45 2.04
C PHE A 32 -19.71 -16.50 2.24
N VAL A 33 -20.97 -16.04 2.29
CA VAL A 33 -22.13 -16.93 2.45
C VAL A 33 -22.31 -17.85 1.24
N CYS A 34 -22.01 -17.35 0.04
CA CYS A 34 -22.15 -18.06 -1.22
C CYS A 34 -20.84 -18.01 -2.02
N ARG A 35 -20.53 -19.09 -2.75
CA ARG A 35 -19.41 -19.19 -3.69
C ARG A 35 -18.07 -18.72 -3.09
N GLU A 36 -17.79 -19.15 -1.87
CA GLU A 36 -16.64 -18.70 -1.09
C GLU A 36 -15.33 -18.83 -1.85
N ALA A 37 -15.06 -19.99 -2.45
CA ALA A 37 -13.83 -20.20 -3.23
C ALA A 37 -13.69 -19.18 -4.39
N GLU A 38 -14.79 -18.86 -5.09
CA GLU A 38 -14.77 -17.90 -6.20
C GLU A 38 -14.54 -16.47 -5.69
N GLU A 39 -15.23 -16.07 -4.62
CA GLU A 39 -15.09 -14.73 -4.04
C GLU A 39 -13.69 -14.51 -3.44
N MET A 40 -13.11 -15.54 -2.83
CA MET A 40 -11.73 -15.53 -2.35
C MET A 40 -10.74 -15.41 -3.51
N ALA A 41 -10.92 -16.21 -4.57
CA ALA A 41 -10.05 -16.17 -5.76
C ALA A 41 -10.11 -14.81 -6.48
N ARG A 42 -11.30 -14.21 -6.60
CA ARG A 42 -11.51 -12.88 -7.21
C ARG A 42 -10.81 -11.74 -6.45
N ARG A 43 -10.45 -11.96 -5.18
CA ARG A 43 -9.78 -10.99 -4.29
C ARG A 43 -8.35 -11.38 -3.95
N HIS A 44 -7.87 -12.49 -4.49
CA HIS A 44 -6.47 -12.86 -4.39
C HIS A 44 -5.69 -12.12 -5.48
N ILE A 45 -4.62 -11.44 -5.07
CA ILE A 45 -3.66 -10.84 -6.01
C ILE A 45 -2.26 -11.00 -5.44
N LYS A 46 -1.36 -11.54 -6.27
CA LYS A 46 0.05 -11.66 -5.96
C LYS A 46 0.80 -10.51 -6.64
N PHE A 47 1.60 -9.80 -5.85
CA PHE A 47 2.44 -8.71 -6.30
C PHE A 47 3.72 -8.70 -5.47
N ASP A 48 4.73 -7.93 -5.88
CA ASP A 48 5.95 -7.80 -5.11
C ASP A 48 5.79 -6.72 -4.04
N MET A 49 5.72 -7.13 -2.77
CA MET A 49 5.61 -6.22 -1.63
C MET A 49 6.88 -5.39 -1.46
N ASN A 50 8.05 -5.93 -1.83
CA ASN A 50 9.31 -5.19 -1.74
C ASN A 50 9.36 -4.06 -2.77
N GLU A 51 8.86 -4.28 -3.99
CA GLU A 51 8.73 -3.22 -4.99
C GLU A 51 7.68 -2.19 -4.59
N LEU A 52 6.57 -2.59 -3.96
CA LEU A 52 5.59 -1.65 -3.41
C LEU A 52 6.22 -0.75 -2.34
N CYS A 53 7.00 -1.34 -1.41
CA CYS A 53 7.73 -0.60 -0.39
C CYS A 53 8.76 0.36 -1.00
N ARG A 54 9.47 -0.08 -2.05
CA ARG A 54 10.44 0.77 -2.77
C ARG A 54 9.75 1.93 -3.47
N ALA A 55 8.64 1.68 -4.16
CA ALA A 55 7.87 2.72 -4.85
C ALA A 55 7.30 3.75 -3.86
N ALA A 56 6.74 3.29 -2.74
CA ALA A 56 6.25 4.17 -1.69
C ALA A 56 7.38 5.00 -1.07
N GLY A 57 8.51 4.37 -0.76
CA GLY A 57 9.70 5.05 -0.25
C GLY A 57 10.23 6.11 -1.23
N ALA A 58 10.29 5.80 -2.52
CA ALA A 58 10.69 6.76 -3.55
C ALA A 58 9.74 7.95 -3.65
N ALA A 59 8.43 7.74 -3.48
CA ALA A 59 7.42 8.81 -3.54
C ALA A 59 7.56 9.83 -2.39
N VAL A 60 8.02 9.40 -1.22
CA VAL A 60 8.23 10.27 -0.04
C VAL A 60 9.70 10.60 0.24
N GLY A 61 10.62 10.04 -0.54
CA GLY A 61 12.07 10.22 -0.35
C GLY A 61 12.63 9.52 0.91
N ARG A 62 12.05 8.38 1.31
CA ARG A 62 12.40 7.62 2.53
C ARG A 62 12.56 6.13 2.25
N THR A 63 13.08 5.39 3.23
CA THR A 63 13.13 3.93 3.18
C THR A 63 12.02 3.33 4.04
N CYS A 64 11.28 2.36 3.49
CA CYS A 64 10.28 1.62 4.25
C CYS A 64 10.95 0.63 5.22
N VAL A 65 10.56 0.68 6.49
CA VAL A 65 11.08 -0.17 7.58
C VAL A 65 10.04 -1.09 8.20
N GLY A 66 8.74 -0.87 7.92
CA GLY A 66 7.64 -1.68 8.44
C GLY A 66 6.47 -1.76 7.48
N VAL A 67 5.79 -2.91 7.48
CA VAL A 67 4.61 -3.19 6.66
C VAL A 67 3.55 -3.85 7.52
N GLU A 68 2.37 -3.25 7.57
CA GLU A 68 1.18 -3.83 8.20
C GLU A 68 0.04 -3.87 7.20
N LYS A 69 -0.69 -4.99 7.15
CA LYS A 69 -1.91 -5.09 6.33
C LYS A 69 -3.08 -4.49 7.11
N CYS A 70 -3.71 -3.46 6.55
CA CYS A 70 -4.89 -2.85 7.15
C CYS A 70 -6.11 -3.77 7.07
N ALA A 71 -7.16 -3.44 7.83
CA ALA A 71 -8.46 -4.08 7.71
C ALA A 71 -8.95 -4.01 6.25
N GLU A 72 -9.07 -5.18 5.63
CA GLU A 72 -9.20 -5.27 4.18
C GLU A 72 -10.57 -4.78 3.68
N GLY A 73 -10.58 -4.12 2.52
CA GLY A 73 -11.81 -3.75 1.83
C GLY A 73 -12.32 -4.89 0.94
N MET A 74 -13.47 -4.67 0.29
CA MET A 74 -14.03 -5.63 -0.67
C MET A 74 -13.35 -5.59 -2.04
N TYR A 75 -12.67 -4.48 -2.36
CA TYR A 75 -12.18 -4.17 -3.71
C TYR A 75 -10.70 -3.77 -3.75
N SER A 76 -10.05 -3.62 -2.61
CA SER A 76 -8.61 -3.35 -2.55
C SER A 76 -7.99 -3.89 -1.28
N LYS A 77 -6.69 -4.16 -1.35
CA LYS A 77 -5.83 -4.37 -0.19
C LYS A 77 -5.19 -3.03 0.16
N ALA A 78 -5.18 -2.70 1.45
CA ALA A 78 -4.51 -1.51 1.96
C ALA A 78 -3.42 -1.95 2.94
N PHE A 79 -2.27 -1.29 2.85
CA PHE A 79 -1.11 -1.52 3.69
C PHE A 79 -0.67 -0.22 4.32
N LEU A 80 -0.38 -0.27 5.61
CA LEU A 80 0.29 0.79 6.34
C LEU A 80 1.79 0.53 6.27
N LEU A 81 2.50 1.42 5.57
CA LEU A 81 3.93 1.37 5.42
C LEU A 81 4.55 2.38 6.39
N THR A 82 5.45 1.92 7.24
CA THR A 82 6.22 2.79 8.15
C THR A 82 7.57 3.09 7.54
N MET A 83 7.93 4.37 7.48
CA MET A 83 9.19 4.87 6.95
C MET A 83 10.26 5.01 8.04
N ASP A 84 11.52 5.19 7.65
CA ASP A 84 12.67 5.33 8.56
C ASP A 84 12.62 6.56 9.50
N ASN A 85 11.73 7.51 9.24
CA ASN A 85 11.44 8.70 10.04
C ASN A 85 10.12 8.60 10.82
N ASP A 86 9.57 7.39 10.98
CA ASP A 86 8.26 7.09 11.58
C ASP A 86 7.04 7.65 10.81
N GLU A 87 7.25 8.25 9.64
CA GLU A 87 6.16 8.68 8.76
C GLU A 87 5.41 7.45 8.21
N GLN A 88 4.09 7.58 8.10
CA GLN A 88 3.22 6.49 7.66
C GLN A 88 2.61 6.78 6.29
N VAL A 89 2.71 5.82 5.39
CA VAL A 89 2.15 5.88 4.04
C VAL A 89 1.14 4.75 3.85
N VAL A 90 -0.05 5.09 3.36
CA VAL A 90 -1.06 4.10 3.00
C VAL A 90 -0.87 3.71 1.54
N ALA A 91 -0.48 2.46 1.29
CA ALA A 91 -0.39 1.90 -0.05
C ALA A 91 -1.64 1.05 -0.33
N LYS A 92 -2.27 1.28 -1.49
CA LYS A 92 -3.48 0.54 -1.90
C LYS A 92 -3.24 -0.22 -3.19
N VAL A 93 -3.64 -1.48 -3.19
CA VAL A 93 -3.58 -2.38 -4.35
C VAL A 93 -5.00 -2.80 -4.72
N PRO A 94 -5.51 -2.43 -5.91
CA PRO A 94 -6.82 -2.87 -6.38
C PRO A 94 -6.87 -4.39 -6.53
N ASN A 95 -7.96 -4.99 -6.07
CA ASN A 95 -8.23 -6.41 -6.30
C ASN A 95 -8.72 -6.62 -7.75
N PRO A 96 -8.58 -7.83 -8.31
CA PRO A 96 -9.05 -8.14 -9.67
C PRO A 96 -10.55 -7.87 -9.90
N ASN A 97 -11.37 -7.93 -8.83
CA ASN A 97 -12.80 -7.63 -8.90
C ASN A 97 -13.16 -6.14 -8.85
N ALA A 98 -12.19 -5.24 -8.67
CA ALA A 98 -12.45 -3.79 -8.53
C ALA A 98 -12.84 -3.10 -9.86
N GLY A 99 -12.76 -3.82 -10.98
CA GLY A 99 -12.86 -3.24 -12.32
C GLY A 99 -11.49 -2.72 -12.80
N PRO A 100 -11.47 -1.83 -13.81
CA PRO A 100 -10.21 -1.33 -14.39
C PRO A 100 -9.38 -0.56 -13.35
N PRO A 101 -8.14 -1.00 -13.03
CA PRO A 101 -7.34 -0.38 -11.97
C PRO A 101 -7.12 1.12 -12.18
N HIS A 102 -6.84 1.54 -13.41
CA HIS A 102 -6.64 2.95 -13.75
C HIS A 102 -7.85 3.82 -13.39
N LEU A 103 -9.08 3.36 -13.71
CA LEU A 103 -10.29 4.09 -13.39
C LEU A 103 -10.53 4.13 -11.88
N THR A 104 -10.33 3.02 -11.17
CA THR A 104 -10.50 2.99 -9.71
C THR A 104 -9.56 3.95 -9.00
N THR A 105 -8.28 3.98 -9.41
CA THR A 105 -7.29 4.90 -8.84
C THR A 105 -7.60 6.34 -9.23
N ALA A 106 -7.95 6.61 -10.49
CA ALA A 106 -8.29 7.96 -10.94
C ALA A 106 -9.53 8.52 -10.22
N SER A 107 -10.58 7.72 -10.07
CA SER A 107 -11.79 8.11 -9.33
C SER A 107 -11.50 8.34 -7.85
N GLU A 108 -10.63 7.55 -7.23
CA GLU A 108 -10.21 7.77 -5.84
C GLU A 108 -9.42 9.07 -5.69
N VAL A 109 -8.42 9.31 -6.54
CA VAL A 109 -7.62 10.54 -6.53
C VAL A 109 -8.49 11.77 -6.78
N ALA A 110 -9.38 11.72 -7.78
CA ALA A 110 -10.33 12.80 -8.06
C ALA A 110 -11.22 13.11 -6.86
N THR A 111 -11.67 12.07 -6.13
CA THR A 111 -12.46 12.25 -4.90
C THR A 111 -11.63 12.88 -3.79
N MET A 112 -10.38 12.42 -3.61
CA MET A 112 -9.47 13.00 -2.61
C MET A 112 -9.18 14.47 -2.90
N ASP A 113 -8.97 14.83 -4.16
CA ASP A 113 -8.77 16.21 -4.59
C ASP A 113 -10.02 17.04 -4.31
N PHE A 114 -11.20 16.54 -4.69
CA PHE A 114 -12.48 17.21 -4.42
C PHE A 114 -12.70 17.50 -2.92
N VAL A 115 -12.48 16.50 -2.05
CA VAL A 115 -12.68 16.64 -0.59
C VAL A 115 -11.64 17.57 0.05
N ARG A 116 -10.46 17.71 -0.55
CA ARG A 116 -9.42 18.66 -0.10
C ARG A 116 -9.73 20.10 -0.51
N VAL A 117 -10.63 20.33 -1.48
CA VAL A 117 -11.06 21.68 -1.84
C VAL A 117 -11.90 22.26 -0.70
N PRO A 118 -11.54 23.42 -0.14
CA PRO A 118 -12.33 24.05 0.91
C PRO A 118 -13.74 24.43 0.41
N PRO A 119 -14.77 24.44 1.28
CA PRO A 119 -16.17 24.71 0.92
C PRO A 119 -16.43 26.08 0.27
N SER A 120 -15.45 26.99 0.28
CA SER A 120 -15.56 28.31 -0.36
C SER A 120 -15.61 28.24 -1.91
N TRP A 121 -15.50 27.05 -2.49
CA TRP A 121 -15.68 26.78 -3.92
C TRP A 121 -17.09 26.31 -4.29
N CYS A 122 -18.10 26.65 -3.50
CA CYS A 122 -19.46 26.77 -4.02
C CYS A 122 -19.62 28.20 -4.54
N PRO A 123 -19.62 28.46 -5.87
CA PRO A 123 -20.15 29.72 -6.37
C PRO A 123 -21.61 29.76 -5.95
N ASN A 124 -21.96 30.79 -5.18
CA ASN A 124 -23.27 31.09 -4.65
C ASN A 124 -24.40 30.49 -5.50
N THR A 125 -25.21 29.60 -4.91
CA THR A 125 -26.61 29.49 -5.31
C THR A 125 -27.27 30.79 -4.86
N ASP A 126 -27.32 31.76 -5.76
CA ASP A 126 -28.41 32.74 -5.80
C ASP A 126 -29.71 32.02 -6.21
#